data_AF-A0A4U1BIC4-F1
#
_entry.id   AF-A0A4U1BIC4-F1
#
_cell.length_a   1.000
_cell.length_b   1.000
_cell.length_c   1.000
_cell.angle_alpha   90.00
_cell.angle_beta   90.00
_cell.angle_gamma   90.00
#
_symmetry.space_group_name_H-M   'P 1'
#
loop_
_entity.id
_entity.type
_entity.pdbx_description
1 polymer ?
#
loop_
_entity_poly.entity_id
_entity_poly.type
_entity_poly.pdbx_seq_one_letter_code
_entity_poly.pdbx_strand_id
1 'polypeptide(L)'
;MSHNKQVTANIDRIKADVEAATSQDQLIQVITSVQNHPGPLDYNDKLARAMMWLLMGIAVLGAVINHAMGNRYSSLAIVPYALVDSSVYWVPAMVAFAVGRHFHNHGKLPTLPGLLNRSWVVPALIAVVVGLLAQLPPWQMAYWFTLGNLLMLLTLGGQVYFGLEISFGALLLGVGLYLWLRKRKHWRDPVSDRIQHLDILFNNNLLQERVDATGKARQLGRLFRDFDRGNYSREIRALYSGDCTGEVHDFGYQLYHFHYVDKRTETYTDSDGKTRTRTRYDHYDRYGVLLAFPFAKGVSLDGDSRLRFYGDKYTSASNAFNRAFKVRARDQMEAARLLTPAVVELLTEFGSRFRQPVIEITDKGKMCIAFDDKDLLKLERRHGLDQPDAFKEEIAGHAKLEKLDTLLEMVHNLMRLSDNNFA
;
A
#
# COMPACT_ATOMS: atom_id res chain seq x y z
N MET A 1 -0.61 33.77 17.16
CA MET A 1 -0.13 32.77 16.17
C MET A 1 -1.06 32.80 14.97
N SER A 2 -0.59 32.59 13.74
CA SER A 2 -1.48 32.46 12.58
C SER A 2 -2.36 31.21 12.70
N HIS A 3 -3.60 31.24 12.18
CA HIS A 3 -4.57 30.12 12.21
C HIS A 3 -3.93 28.78 11.82
N ASN A 4 -3.25 28.74 10.68
CA ASN A 4 -2.60 27.52 10.19
C ASN A 4 -1.46 27.02 11.10
N LYS A 5 -0.77 27.92 11.83
CA LYS A 5 0.26 27.52 12.80
C LYS A 5 -0.37 26.89 14.04
N GLN A 6 -1.53 27.40 14.49
CA GLN A 6 -2.30 26.80 15.58
C GLN A 6 -2.82 25.40 15.18
N VAL A 7 -3.40 25.26 13.98
CA VAL A 7 -3.86 23.97 13.45
C VAL A 7 -2.72 22.94 13.42
N THR A 8 -1.55 23.31 12.92
CA THR A 8 -0.37 22.41 12.91
C THR A 8 0.02 22.00 14.32
N ALA A 9 0.11 22.93 15.26
CA ALA A 9 0.45 22.62 16.65
C ALA A 9 -0.58 21.68 17.31
N ASN A 10 -1.88 21.88 17.06
CA ASN A 10 -2.94 21.02 17.57
C ASN A 10 -2.84 19.60 16.99
N ILE A 11 -2.63 19.47 15.68
CA ILE A 11 -2.46 18.16 15.02
C ILE A 11 -1.22 17.43 15.52
N ASP A 12 -0.10 18.14 15.70
CA ASP A 12 1.13 17.55 16.20
C ASP A 12 0.99 17.10 17.65
N ARG A 13 0.21 17.83 18.47
CA ARG A 13 -0.18 17.38 19.82
C ARG A 13 -1.03 16.12 19.78
N ILE A 14 -2.07 16.08 18.95
CA ILE A 14 -2.91 14.88 18.78
C ILE A 14 -2.06 13.66 18.40
N LYS A 15 -1.11 13.82 17.46
CA LYS A 15 -0.19 12.74 17.09
C LYS A 15 0.68 12.30 18.27
N ALA A 16 1.20 13.25 19.05
CA ALA A 16 1.98 12.93 20.24
C ALA A 16 1.14 12.18 21.28
N ASP A 17 -0.13 12.57 21.48
CA ASP A 17 -1.06 11.91 22.39
C ASP A 17 -1.38 10.47 21.91
N VAL A 18 -1.52 10.25 20.60
CA VAL A 18 -1.66 8.89 20.01
C VAL A 18 -0.41 8.05 20.28
N GLU A 19 0.79 8.58 20.03
CA GLU A 19 2.04 7.84 20.27
C GLU A 19 2.34 7.58 21.75
N ALA A 20 1.81 8.42 22.64
CA ALA A 20 1.93 8.27 24.08
C ALA A 20 0.89 7.30 24.67
N ALA A 21 -0.13 6.91 23.90
CA ALA A 21 -1.16 6.01 24.38
C ALA A 21 -0.57 4.63 24.70
N THR A 22 -0.97 4.07 25.84
CA THR A 22 -0.57 2.74 26.32
C THR A 22 -1.74 1.77 26.45
N SER A 23 -2.95 2.19 26.07
CA SER A 23 -4.17 1.40 26.16
C SER A 23 -5.23 1.87 25.17
N GLN A 24 -6.21 1.00 24.89
CA GLN A 24 -7.37 1.31 24.06
C GLN A 24 -8.19 2.48 24.62
N ASP A 25 -8.42 2.53 25.94
CA ASP A 25 -9.16 3.62 26.58
C ASP A 25 -8.54 5.00 26.30
N GLN A 26 -7.20 5.08 26.33
CA GLN A 26 -6.49 6.32 25.99
C GLN A 26 -6.65 6.67 24.51
N LEU A 27 -6.67 5.70 23.59
CA LEU A 27 -6.96 5.95 22.18
C LEU A 27 -8.37 6.49 21.98
N ILE A 28 -9.37 5.93 22.67
CA ILE A 28 -10.77 6.40 22.65
C ILE A 28 -10.85 7.83 23.21
N GLN A 29 -10.11 8.14 24.27
CA GLN A 29 -10.01 9.51 24.80
C GLN A 29 -9.41 10.48 23.78
N VAL A 30 -8.38 10.07 23.02
CA VAL A 30 -7.82 10.89 21.94
C VAL A 30 -8.86 11.13 20.84
N ILE A 31 -9.60 10.11 20.40
CA ILE A 31 -10.66 10.32 19.40
C ILE A 31 -11.73 11.30 19.92
N THR A 32 -12.09 11.16 21.20
CA THR A 32 -13.05 12.05 21.87
C THR A 32 -12.52 13.48 21.97
N SER A 33 -11.21 13.66 22.24
CA SER A 33 -10.59 14.99 22.31
C SER A 33 -10.53 15.66 20.93
N VAL A 34 -10.38 14.89 19.85
CA VAL A 34 -10.45 15.39 18.46
C VAL A 34 -11.88 15.85 18.13
N GLN A 35 -12.89 15.08 18.52
CA GLN A 35 -14.30 15.43 18.30
C GLN A 35 -14.70 16.72 19.03
N ASN A 36 -14.27 16.85 20.29
CA ASN A 36 -14.61 17.98 21.16
C ASN A 36 -13.51 19.06 21.19
N HIS A 37 -12.62 19.08 20.19
CA HIS A 37 -11.44 19.93 20.22
C HIS A 37 -11.84 21.43 20.20
N PRO A 38 -11.41 22.24 21.19
CA PRO A 38 -11.88 23.63 21.32
C PRO A 38 -11.27 24.59 20.26
N GLY A 39 -10.15 24.21 19.65
CA GLY A 39 -9.44 24.99 18.64
C GLY A 39 -9.60 24.47 17.22
N PRO A 40 -9.09 25.19 16.21
CA PRO A 40 -9.21 24.78 14.82
C PRO A 40 -8.37 23.54 14.51
N LEU A 41 -8.96 22.61 13.75
CA LEU A 41 -8.30 21.42 13.21
C LEU A 41 -8.25 21.38 11.68
N ASP A 42 -8.90 22.33 11.02
CA ASP A 42 -8.92 22.46 9.58
C ASP A 42 -8.14 23.69 9.13
N TYR A 43 -7.24 23.46 8.17
CA TYR A 43 -6.42 24.51 7.59
C TYR A 43 -7.25 25.50 6.78
N ASN A 44 -6.99 26.80 6.98
CA ASN A 44 -7.53 27.85 6.13
C ASN A 44 -6.60 28.08 4.93
N ASP A 45 -6.79 27.26 3.90
CA ASP A 45 -5.95 27.27 2.70
C ASP A 45 -6.61 27.97 1.49
N LYS A 46 -7.48 28.97 1.71
CA LYS A 46 -8.15 29.69 0.60
C LYS A 46 -7.15 30.36 -0.34
N LEU A 47 -6.19 31.12 0.21
CA LEU A 47 -5.17 31.82 -0.57
C LEU A 47 -4.22 30.85 -1.27
N ALA A 48 -3.78 29.79 -0.58
CA ALA A 48 -2.93 28.77 -1.18
C ALA A 48 -3.65 28.02 -2.32
N ARG A 49 -4.95 27.73 -2.18
CA ARG A 49 -5.76 27.16 -3.27
C ARG A 49 -5.91 28.13 -4.44
N ALA A 50 -6.15 29.41 -4.17
CA ALA A 50 -6.21 30.43 -5.22
C ALA A 50 -4.87 30.52 -5.97
N MET A 51 -3.75 30.53 -5.25
CA MET A 51 -2.40 30.52 -5.83
C MET A 51 -2.13 29.24 -6.65
N MET A 52 -2.55 28.08 -6.15
CA MET A 52 -2.44 26.81 -6.89
C MET A 52 -3.18 26.90 -8.23
N TRP A 53 -4.43 27.37 -8.22
CA TRP A 53 -5.21 27.54 -9.46
C TRP A 53 -4.64 28.59 -10.38
N LEU A 54 -4.08 29.69 -9.85
CA LEU A 54 -3.37 30.70 -10.63
C LEU A 54 -2.16 30.10 -11.34
N LEU A 55 -1.32 29.34 -10.63
CA LEU A 55 -0.14 28.68 -11.19
C LEU A 55 -0.52 27.65 -12.27
N MET A 56 -1.56 26.84 -12.02
CA MET A 56 -2.09 25.92 -13.02
C MET A 56 -2.64 26.66 -14.25
N GLY A 57 -3.30 27.80 -14.03
CA GLY A 57 -3.79 28.67 -15.10
C GLY A 57 -2.66 29.24 -15.96
N ILE A 58 -1.59 29.75 -15.34
CA ILE A 58 -0.38 30.24 -16.03
C ILE A 58 0.25 29.12 -16.86
N ALA A 59 0.38 27.92 -16.28
CA ALA A 59 0.96 26.77 -16.98
C ALA A 59 0.15 26.37 -18.23
N VAL A 60 -1.18 26.30 -18.11
CA VAL A 60 -2.07 25.98 -19.23
C VAL A 60 -2.05 27.08 -20.28
N LEU A 61 -2.20 28.34 -19.86
CA LEU A 61 -2.23 29.47 -20.77
C LEU A 61 -0.91 29.60 -21.54
N GLY A 62 0.23 29.46 -20.85
CA GLY A 62 1.54 29.48 -21.49
C GLY A 62 1.75 28.33 -22.46
N ALA A 63 1.31 27.11 -22.14
CA ALA A 63 1.37 25.98 -23.09
C ALA A 63 0.59 26.27 -24.38
N VAL A 64 -0.62 26.84 -24.26
CA VAL A 64 -1.46 27.18 -25.42
C VAL A 64 -0.88 28.33 -26.24
N ILE A 65 -0.37 29.39 -25.59
CA ILE A 65 0.28 30.52 -26.28
C ILE A 65 1.49 30.04 -27.08
N ASN A 66 2.35 29.21 -26.48
CA ASN A 66 3.54 28.70 -27.16
C ASN A 66 3.20 27.81 -28.35
N HIS A 67 2.12 27.02 -28.25
CA HIS A 67 1.58 26.27 -29.38
C HIS A 67 1.12 27.22 -30.51
N ALA A 68 0.33 28.24 -30.20
CA ALA A 68 -0.19 29.20 -31.18
C ALA A 68 0.91 30.01 -31.88
N MET A 69 2.01 30.31 -31.18
CA MET A 69 3.17 31.03 -31.74
C MET A 69 4.13 30.14 -32.53
N GLY A 70 3.85 28.84 -32.67
CA GLY A 70 4.68 27.92 -33.44
C GLY A 70 6.06 27.64 -32.82
N ASN A 71 6.21 27.85 -31.51
CA ASN A 71 7.49 27.76 -30.81
C ASN A 71 7.88 26.27 -30.57
N ARG A 72 8.26 25.57 -31.64
CA ARG A 72 8.60 24.13 -31.65
C ARG A 72 10.06 23.83 -31.29
N TYR A 73 10.84 24.82 -30.88
CA TYR A 73 12.30 24.74 -30.84
C TYR A 73 12.90 24.07 -29.58
N SER A 74 12.09 23.64 -28.62
CA SER A 74 12.58 22.93 -27.42
C SER A 74 12.05 21.50 -27.33
N SER A 75 12.88 20.58 -26.83
CA SER A 75 12.46 19.20 -26.51
C SER A 75 11.31 19.15 -25.49
N LEU A 76 11.19 20.19 -24.66
CA LEU A 76 10.12 20.38 -23.69
C LEU A 76 8.77 20.73 -24.35
N ALA A 77 8.77 21.22 -25.59
CA ALA A 77 7.57 21.66 -26.30
C ALA A 77 6.76 20.50 -26.90
N ILE A 78 7.37 19.33 -27.14
CA ILE A 78 6.74 18.23 -27.90
C ILE A 78 5.44 17.75 -27.23
N VAL A 79 5.49 17.49 -25.92
CA VAL A 79 4.33 16.95 -25.17
C VAL A 79 3.23 18.02 -24.99
N PRO A 80 3.52 19.25 -24.51
CA PRO A 80 2.51 20.30 -24.46
C PRO A 80 1.91 20.62 -25.83
N TYR A 81 2.73 20.63 -26.88
CA TYR A 81 2.27 20.88 -28.24
C TYR A 81 1.26 19.81 -28.67
N ALA A 82 1.59 18.52 -28.56
CA ALA A 82 0.68 17.44 -28.94
C ALA A 82 -0.61 17.45 -28.11
N LEU A 83 -0.53 17.82 -26.83
CA LEU A 83 -1.68 17.91 -25.94
C LEU A 83 -2.63 19.07 -26.32
N VAL A 84 -2.09 20.23 -26.68
CA VAL A 84 -2.87 21.38 -27.16
C VAL A 84 -3.39 21.11 -28.58
N ASP A 85 -2.59 20.58 -29.49
CA ASP A 85 -2.98 20.24 -30.87
C ASP A 85 -4.15 19.24 -30.90
N SER A 86 -4.10 18.21 -30.04
CA SER A 86 -5.18 17.23 -29.92
C SER A 86 -6.38 17.73 -29.10
N SER A 87 -6.31 18.91 -28.47
CA SER A 87 -7.36 19.44 -27.60
C SER A 87 -8.70 19.65 -28.28
N VAL A 88 -8.66 19.94 -29.60
CA VAL A 88 -9.85 20.01 -30.45
C VAL A 88 -10.73 18.76 -30.39
N TYR A 89 -10.14 17.59 -30.08
CA TYR A 89 -10.84 16.31 -29.99
C TYR A 89 -11.24 15.94 -28.56
N TRP A 90 -10.32 16.08 -27.59
CA TRP A 90 -10.57 15.60 -26.22
C TRP A 90 -11.30 16.62 -25.34
N VAL A 91 -11.09 17.93 -25.51
CA VAL A 91 -11.77 18.95 -24.71
C VAL A 91 -13.30 18.85 -24.86
N PRO A 92 -13.87 18.76 -26.08
CA PRO A 92 -15.32 18.68 -26.25
C PRO A 92 -15.90 17.41 -25.65
N ALA A 93 -15.20 16.27 -25.82
CA ALA A 93 -15.60 15.01 -25.21
C ALA A 93 -15.61 15.09 -23.68
N MET A 94 -14.59 15.69 -23.06
CA MET A 94 -14.54 15.87 -21.60
C MET A 94 -15.64 16.82 -21.09
N VAL A 95 -15.87 17.93 -21.79
CA VAL A 95 -16.95 18.87 -21.43
C VAL A 95 -18.30 18.18 -21.55
N ALA A 96 -18.54 17.45 -22.64
CA ALA A 96 -19.76 16.67 -22.85
C ALA A 96 -19.95 15.58 -21.78
N PHE A 97 -18.88 14.92 -21.34
CA PHE A 97 -18.93 13.97 -20.23
C PHE A 97 -19.32 14.66 -18.92
N ALA A 98 -18.70 15.79 -18.59
CA ALA A 98 -18.97 16.52 -17.34
C ALA A 98 -20.40 17.05 -17.29
N VAL A 99 -20.85 17.67 -18.38
CA VAL A 99 -22.22 18.17 -18.55
C VAL A 99 -23.23 17.01 -18.53
N GLY A 100 -22.95 15.93 -19.26
CA GLY A 100 -23.77 14.72 -19.26
C GLY A 100 -23.90 14.12 -17.87
N ARG A 101 -22.80 14.02 -17.11
CA ARG A 101 -22.83 13.55 -15.73
C ARG A 101 -23.65 14.45 -14.83
N HIS A 102 -23.55 15.76 -14.97
CA HIS A 102 -24.37 16.72 -14.23
C HIS A 102 -25.86 16.50 -14.51
N PHE A 103 -26.27 16.39 -15.78
CA PHE A 103 -27.67 16.16 -16.15
C PHE A 103 -28.18 14.78 -15.71
N HIS A 104 -27.35 13.74 -15.81
CA HIS A 104 -27.68 12.40 -15.33
C HIS A 104 -27.94 12.39 -13.82
N ASN A 105 -27.07 13.03 -13.03
CA ASN A 105 -27.25 13.15 -11.57
C ASN A 105 -28.52 13.92 -11.17
N HIS A 106 -29.05 14.77 -12.05
CA HIS A 106 -30.32 15.50 -11.84
C HIS A 106 -31.53 14.80 -12.49
N GLY A 107 -31.40 13.54 -12.91
CA GLY A 107 -32.50 12.76 -13.49
C GLY A 107 -32.97 13.24 -14.86
N LYS A 108 -32.18 14.07 -15.57
CA LYS A 108 -32.54 14.66 -16.88
C LYS A 108 -32.06 13.83 -18.07
N LEU A 109 -31.35 12.73 -17.84
CA LEU A 109 -30.90 11.80 -18.88
C LEU A 109 -31.48 10.40 -18.65
N PRO A 110 -31.74 9.65 -19.73
CA PRO A 110 -32.33 8.32 -19.62
C PRO A 110 -31.41 7.37 -18.85
N THR A 111 -32.00 6.45 -18.10
CA THR A 111 -31.31 5.31 -17.48
C THR A 111 -31.35 4.11 -18.43
N LEU A 112 -30.21 3.44 -18.62
CA LEU A 112 -30.15 2.22 -19.44
C LEU A 112 -30.55 0.99 -18.60
N PRO A 113 -31.21 -0.02 -19.21
CA PRO A 113 -31.59 -1.24 -18.49
C PRO A 113 -30.40 -2.20 -18.25
N GLY A 114 -30.52 -3.03 -17.22
CA GLY A 114 -29.62 -4.17 -16.95
C GLY A 114 -28.20 -3.79 -16.53
N LEU A 115 -27.19 -4.55 -17.00
CA LEU A 115 -25.77 -4.39 -16.66
C LEU A 115 -25.16 -3.04 -17.09
N LEU A 116 -25.87 -2.27 -17.92
CA LEU A 116 -25.48 -0.94 -18.41
C LEU A 116 -26.03 0.20 -17.55
N ASN A 117 -26.80 -0.09 -16.49
CA ASN A 117 -27.32 0.91 -15.56
C ASN A 117 -26.23 1.41 -14.58
N ARG A 118 -25.15 2.00 -15.12
CA ARG A 118 -24.11 2.65 -14.32
C ARG A 118 -24.14 4.15 -14.59
N SER A 119 -23.93 4.94 -13.53
CA SER A 119 -24.04 6.40 -13.54
C SER A 119 -23.07 7.14 -14.49
N TRP A 120 -22.09 6.44 -15.07
CA TRP A 120 -21.10 7.00 -15.98
C TRP A 120 -21.30 6.59 -17.44
N VAL A 121 -22.13 5.58 -17.72
CA VAL A 121 -22.23 4.98 -19.07
C VAL A 121 -22.88 5.93 -20.06
N VAL A 122 -24.03 6.53 -19.71
CA VAL A 122 -24.73 7.49 -20.58
C VAL A 122 -23.88 8.76 -20.82
N PRO A 123 -23.27 9.39 -19.80
CA PRO A 123 -22.30 10.46 -20.01
C PRO A 123 -21.11 10.06 -20.91
N ALA A 124 -20.60 8.84 -20.77
CA ALA A 124 -19.50 8.34 -21.61
C ALA A 124 -19.91 8.17 -23.07
N LEU A 125 -21.12 7.66 -23.34
CA LEU A 125 -21.64 7.55 -24.71
C LEU A 125 -21.81 8.93 -25.36
N ILE A 126 -22.33 9.91 -24.61
CA ILE A 126 -22.43 11.30 -25.08
C ILE A 126 -21.02 11.84 -25.41
N ALA A 127 -20.05 11.61 -24.54
CA ALA A 127 -18.67 12.05 -24.75
C ALA A 127 -18.03 11.42 -25.99
N VAL A 128 -18.27 10.13 -26.25
CA VAL A 128 -17.80 9.43 -27.46
C VAL A 128 -18.42 10.03 -28.71
N VAL A 129 -19.74 10.24 -28.72
CA VAL A 129 -20.44 10.85 -29.87
C VAL A 129 -19.91 12.25 -30.14
N VAL A 130 -19.75 13.09 -29.10
CA VAL A 130 -19.18 14.43 -29.24
C VAL A 130 -17.71 14.38 -29.71
N GLY A 131 -16.91 13.42 -29.24
CA GLY A 131 -15.55 13.21 -29.70
C GLY A 131 -15.46 12.79 -31.17
N LEU A 132 -16.42 12.00 -31.66
CA LEU A 132 -16.53 11.66 -33.09
C LEU A 132 -16.95 12.87 -33.93
N LEU A 133 -17.92 13.65 -33.45
CA LEU A 133 -18.33 14.89 -34.12
C LEU A 133 -17.20 15.93 -34.16
N ALA A 134 -16.30 15.92 -33.18
CA ALA A 134 -15.13 16.79 -33.16
C ALA A 134 -14.12 16.50 -34.29
N GLN A 135 -14.25 15.37 -35.00
CA GLN A 135 -13.44 15.07 -36.19
C GLN A 135 -13.89 15.87 -37.42
N LEU A 136 -15.10 16.44 -37.41
CA LEU A 136 -15.65 17.15 -38.56
C LEU A 136 -14.87 18.47 -38.81
N PRO A 137 -14.48 18.78 -40.06
CA PRO A 137 -13.71 20.00 -40.37
C PRO A 137 -14.33 21.32 -39.89
N PRO A 138 -15.67 21.53 -39.96
CA PRO A 138 -16.29 22.75 -39.43
C PRO A 138 -16.08 22.93 -37.92
N TRP A 139 -16.10 21.85 -37.15
CA TRP A 139 -15.82 21.91 -35.71
C TRP A 139 -14.38 22.35 -35.45
N GLN A 140 -13.42 21.74 -36.15
CA GLN A 140 -12.02 22.08 -35.96
C GLN A 140 -11.75 23.55 -36.25
N MET A 141 -12.30 24.08 -37.35
CA MET A 141 -12.21 25.51 -37.68
C MET A 141 -12.83 26.39 -36.60
N ALA A 142 -14.06 26.07 -36.14
CA ALA A 142 -14.72 26.83 -35.09
C ALA A 142 -13.96 26.79 -33.75
N TYR A 143 -13.42 25.63 -33.38
CA TYR A 143 -12.64 25.44 -32.17
C TYR A 143 -11.36 26.29 -32.18
N TRP A 144 -10.56 26.18 -33.25
CA TRP A 144 -9.31 26.94 -33.34
C TRP A 144 -9.56 28.43 -33.50
N PHE A 145 -10.62 28.83 -34.22
CA PHE A 145 -11.03 30.24 -34.30
C PHE A 145 -11.41 30.80 -32.92
N THR A 146 -12.25 30.10 -32.17
CA THR A 146 -12.68 30.54 -30.83
C THR A 146 -11.52 30.56 -29.84
N LEU A 147 -10.68 29.52 -29.84
CA LEU A 147 -9.49 29.46 -29.00
C LEU A 147 -8.50 30.58 -29.33
N GLY A 148 -8.24 30.84 -30.62
CA GLY A 148 -7.36 31.92 -31.07
C GLY A 148 -7.84 33.31 -30.65
N ASN A 149 -9.14 33.61 -30.81
CA ASN A 149 -9.72 34.88 -30.35
C ASN A 149 -9.67 35.02 -28.83
N LEU A 150 -9.94 33.94 -28.10
CA LEU A 150 -9.86 33.93 -26.63
C LEU A 150 -8.42 34.13 -26.15
N LEU A 151 -7.43 33.54 -26.83
CA LEU A 151 -6.02 33.77 -26.55
C LEU A 151 -5.63 35.23 -26.81
N MET A 152 -6.05 35.81 -27.93
CA MET A 152 -5.81 37.23 -28.21
C MET A 152 -6.39 38.13 -27.10
N LEU A 153 -7.58 37.82 -26.60
CA LEU A 153 -8.19 38.56 -25.50
C LEU A 153 -7.41 38.39 -24.18
N LEU A 154 -7.07 37.14 -23.82
CA LEU A 154 -6.35 36.83 -22.58
C LEU A 154 -4.90 37.35 -22.57
N THR A 155 -4.28 37.46 -23.74
CA THR A 155 -2.91 37.97 -23.88
C THR A 155 -2.85 39.48 -24.10
N LEU A 156 -3.99 40.18 -24.02
CA LEU A 156 -4.10 41.62 -24.31
C LEU A 156 -3.54 41.98 -25.70
N GLY A 157 -3.93 41.21 -26.71
CA GLY A 157 -3.44 41.35 -28.08
C GLY A 157 -1.98 40.89 -28.25
N GLY A 158 -1.56 39.88 -27.50
CA GLY A 158 -0.19 39.32 -27.56
C GLY A 158 0.84 40.06 -26.72
N GLN A 159 0.45 41.07 -25.91
CA GLN A 159 1.34 41.81 -25.03
C GLN A 159 1.80 40.99 -23.82
N VAL A 160 1.00 40.02 -23.39
CA VAL A 160 1.33 39.10 -22.29
C VAL A 160 1.76 37.76 -22.87
N TYR A 161 3.03 37.41 -22.63
CA TYR A 161 3.62 36.15 -23.08
C TYR A 161 4.30 35.42 -21.92
N PHE A 162 3.97 34.14 -21.75
CA PHE A 162 4.64 33.24 -20.83
C PHE A 162 5.49 32.25 -21.61
N GLY A 163 6.81 32.33 -21.47
CA GLY A 163 7.73 31.34 -22.04
C GLY A 163 7.45 29.93 -21.54
N LEU A 164 7.92 28.91 -22.27
CA LEU A 164 7.74 27.50 -21.88
C LEU A 164 8.39 27.21 -20.53
N GLU A 165 9.52 27.85 -20.21
CA GLU A 165 10.23 27.71 -18.94
C GLU A 165 9.37 28.21 -17.76
N ILE A 166 8.74 29.39 -17.93
CA ILE A 166 7.84 29.97 -16.93
C ILE A 166 6.61 29.07 -16.76
N SER A 167 6.05 28.58 -17.86
CA SER A 167 4.89 27.69 -17.87
C SER A 167 5.18 26.37 -17.14
N PHE A 168 6.34 25.78 -17.40
CA PHE A 168 6.78 24.56 -16.75
C PHE A 168 7.10 24.77 -15.27
N GLY A 169 7.77 25.86 -14.92
CA GLY A 169 8.01 26.26 -13.53
C GLY A 169 6.70 26.44 -12.75
N ALA A 170 5.72 27.12 -13.35
CA ALA A 170 4.39 27.30 -12.77
C ALA A 170 3.67 25.95 -12.58
N LEU A 171 3.79 25.02 -13.54
CA LEU A 171 3.22 23.67 -13.41
C LEU A 171 3.83 22.91 -12.22
N LEU A 172 5.16 22.88 -12.10
CA LEU A 172 5.83 22.18 -11.01
C LEU A 172 5.46 22.77 -9.65
N LEU A 173 5.42 24.09 -9.53
CA LEU A 173 5.00 24.77 -8.30
C LEU A 173 3.52 24.50 -7.98
N GLY A 174 2.65 24.53 -8.99
CA GLY A 174 1.23 24.23 -8.85
C GLY A 174 0.98 22.80 -8.38
N VAL A 175 1.66 21.82 -8.98
CA VAL A 175 1.61 20.40 -8.57
C VAL A 175 2.16 20.20 -7.16
N GLY A 176 3.31 20.82 -6.85
CA GLY A 176 3.89 20.77 -5.50
C GLY A 176 2.93 21.32 -4.44
N LEU A 177 2.30 22.46 -4.74
CA LEU A 177 1.30 23.08 -3.85
C LEU A 177 0.04 22.22 -3.73
N TYR A 178 -0.43 21.61 -4.81
CA TYR A 178 -1.55 20.65 -4.79
C TYR A 178 -1.26 19.46 -3.87
N LEU A 179 -0.08 18.83 -4.00
CA LEU A 179 0.32 17.69 -3.15
C LEU A 179 0.42 18.09 -1.68
N TRP A 180 0.99 19.27 -1.40
CA TRP A 180 1.10 19.82 -0.05
C TRP A 180 -0.30 20.09 0.57
N LEU A 181 -1.20 20.72 -0.19
CA LEU A 181 -2.58 20.96 0.23
C LEU A 181 -3.34 19.66 0.47
N ARG A 182 -3.16 18.67 -0.41
CA ARG A 182 -3.78 17.35 -0.25
C ARG A 182 -3.30 16.67 1.03
N LYS A 183 -1.99 16.64 1.28
CA LYS A 183 -1.42 16.07 2.52
C LYS A 183 -2.01 16.74 3.78
N ARG A 184 -2.17 18.06 3.77
CA ARG A 184 -2.75 18.82 4.88
C ARG A 184 -4.23 18.54 5.07
N LYS A 185 -5.00 18.48 3.98
CA LYS A 185 -6.44 18.17 4.04
C LYS A 185 -6.71 16.79 4.62
N HIS A 186 -5.87 15.82 4.27
CA HIS A 186 -5.99 14.41 4.65
C HIS A 186 -5.13 14.04 5.86
N TRP A 187 -4.88 14.97 6.78
CA TRP A 187 -4.05 14.69 7.96
C TRP A 187 -4.67 13.63 8.90
N ARG A 188 -6.01 13.52 8.90
CA ARG A 188 -6.78 12.60 9.74
C ARG A 188 -6.54 11.14 9.35
N ASP A 189 -6.35 10.84 8.06
CA ASP A 189 -6.16 9.48 7.56
C ASP A 189 -4.97 8.76 8.20
N PRO A 190 -3.72 9.27 8.13
CA PRO A 190 -2.57 8.59 8.72
C PRO A 190 -2.62 8.52 10.25
N VAL A 191 -3.32 9.46 10.90
CA VAL A 191 -3.53 9.41 12.37
C VAL A 191 -4.54 8.33 12.73
N SER A 192 -5.62 8.19 11.95
CA SER A 192 -6.62 7.13 12.12
C SER A 192 -5.99 5.75 11.90
N ASP A 193 -5.17 5.61 10.84
CA ASP A 193 -4.43 4.37 10.57
C ASP A 193 -3.50 4.02 11.74
N ARG A 194 -2.85 5.03 12.34
CA ARG A 194 -1.97 4.82 13.50
C ARG A 194 -2.74 4.42 14.75
N ILE A 195 -3.88 5.06 15.02
CA ILE A 195 -4.77 4.71 16.14
C ILE A 195 -5.24 3.25 16.01
N GLN A 196 -5.77 2.88 14.83
CA GLN A 196 -6.22 1.51 14.59
C GLN A 196 -5.06 0.51 14.77
N HIS A 197 -3.88 0.83 14.25
CA HIS A 197 -2.73 -0.04 14.40
C HIS A 197 -2.38 -0.26 15.88
N LEU A 198 -2.33 0.79 16.70
CA LEU A 198 -2.06 0.65 18.13
C LEU A 198 -3.18 -0.12 18.87
N ASP A 199 -4.43 0.12 18.51
CA ASP A 199 -5.57 -0.62 19.05
C ASP A 199 -5.47 -2.13 18.78
N ILE A 200 -5.10 -2.53 17.55
CA ILE A 200 -4.83 -3.92 17.21
C ILE A 200 -3.73 -4.50 18.11
N LEU A 201 -2.66 -3.74 18.36
CA LEU A 201 -1.58 -4.21 19.24
C LEU A 201 -2.09 -4.41 20.68
N PHE A 202 -2.84 -3.46 21.22
CA PHE A 202 -3.37 -3.55 22.58
C PHE A 202 -4.37 -4.69 22.74
N ASN A 203 -5.30 -4.85 21.81
CA ASN A 203 -6.30 -5.93 21.84
C ASN A 203 -5.67 -7.32 21.79
N ASN A 204 -4.52 -7.46 21.14
CA ASN A 204 -3.84 -8.75 20.96
C ASN A 204 -2.60 -8.89 21.86
N ASN A 205 -2.44 -8.03 22.87
CA ASN A 205 -1.30 -8.02 23.81
C ASN A 205 0.08 -8.04 23.13
N LEU A 206 0.20 -7.33 22.01
CA LEU A 206 1.43 -7.24 21.23
C LEU A 206 2.24 -6.00 21.61
N LEU A 207 3.52 -6.19 21.88
CA LEU A 207 4.47 -5.11 22.17
C LEU A 207 5.36 -4.85 20.96
N GLN A 208 5.30 -3.65 20.40
CA GLN A 208 6.14 -3.26 19.27
C GLN A 208 7.60 -3.10 19.70
N GLU A 209 8.50 -3.81 19.03
CA GLU A 209 9.95 -3.71 19.25
C GLU A 209 10.58 -2.72 18.28
N ARG A 210 11.37 -1.77 18.82
CA ARG A 210 12.20 -0.89 18.01
C ARG A 210 13.51 -1.62 17.67
N VAL A 211 13.72 -1.89 16.39
CA VAL A 211 14.91 -2.58 15.89
C VAL A 211 15.57 -1.82 14.75
N ASP A 212 16.90 -1.94 14.63
CA ASP A 212 17.57 -1.63 13.37
C ASP A 212 17.12 -2.63 12.31
N ALA A 213 16.31 -2.18 11.36
CA ALA A 213 15.65 -3.03 10.38
C ALA A 213 16.64 -3.91 9.60
N THR A 214 17.78 -3.35 9.17
CA THR A 214 18.77 -4.08 8.38
C THR A 214 19.65 -4.96 9.27
N GLY A 215 20.06 -4.44 10.43
CA GLY A 215 20.83 -5.19 11.42
C GLY A 215 20.09 -6.43 11.93
N LYS A 216 18.80 -6.29 12.25
CA LYS A 216 17.94 -7.40 12.70
C LYS A 216 17.74 -8.44 11.59
N ALA A 217 17.50 -8.01 10.35
CA ALA A 217 17.42 -8.93 9.20
C ALA A 217 18.71 -9.74 9.03
N ARG A 218 19.87 -9.09 9.15
CA ARG A 218 21.18 -9.77 9.09
C ARG A 218 21.39 -10.74 10.26
N GLN A 219 20.96 -10.38 11.47
CA GLN A 219 21.01 -11.27 12.62
C GLN A 219 20.17 -12.53 12.39
N LEU A 220 18.93 -12.35 11.93
CA LEU A 220 18.02 -13.46 11.64
C LEU A 220 18.51 -14.31 10.47
N GLY A 221 19.10 -13.72 9.43
CA GLY A 221 19.72 -14.45 8.31
C GLY A 221 20.92 -15.32 8.69
N ARG A 222 21.54 -15.10 9.86
CA ARG A 222 22.56 -16.01 10.41
C ARG A 222 21.95 -17.22 11.13
N LEU A 223 20.69 -17.12 11.53
CA LEU A 223 19.98 -18.16 12.27
C LEU A 223 19.08 -18.99 11.36
N PHE A 224 18.41 -18.34 10.40
CA PHE A 224 17.36 -18.90 9.60
C PHE A 224 17.58 -18.60 8.12
N ARG A 225 17.44 -19.61 7.27
CA ARG A 225 17.57 -19.51 5.82
C ARG A 225 16.47 -18.66 5.19
N ASP A 226 15.28 -18.57 5.80
CA ASP A 226 14.18 -17.74 5.26
C ASP A 226 14.56 -16.25 5.16
N PHE A 227 15.50 -15.76 5.97
CA PHE A 227 15.97 -14.38 5.92
C PHE A 227 17.15 -14.15 4.97
N ASP A 228 17.66 -15.20 4.32
CA ASP A 228 18.69 -15.09 3.25
C ASP A 228 18.09 -14.85 1.86
N ARG A 229 16.78 -14.56 1.79
CA ARG A 229 16.10 -14.18 0.53
C ARG A 229 16.54 -12.82 0.03
N GLY A 230 16.38 -12.56 -1.27
CA GLY A 230 16.80 -11.30 -1.87
C GLY A 230 18.27 -11.29 -2.24
N ASN A 231 18.64 -10.56 -3.29
CA ASN A 231 20.04 -10.34 -3.68
C ASN A 231 20.48 -8.86 -3.59
N TYR A 232 19.59 -7.95 -3.18
CA TYR A 232 19.86 -6.51 -3.11
C TYR A 232 19.73 -5.92 -1.70
N SER A 233 18.54 -5.97 -1.12
CA SER A 233 18.28 -5.44 0.23
C SER A 233 17.35 -6.34 1.03
N ARG A 234 17.48 -6.27 2.36
CA ARG A 234 16.78 -7.10 3.35
C ARG A 234 16.53 -6.27 4.60
N GLU A 235 15.29 -6.21 5.07
CA GLU A 235 14.90 -5.38 6.23
C GLU A 235 13.75 -6.01 7.04
N ILE A 236 13.80 -5.90 8.37
CA ILE A 236 12.66 -6.18 9.25
C ILE A 236 11.89 -4.88 9.43
N ARG A 237 10.75 -4.77 8.74
CA ARG A 237 9.90 -3.57 8.77
C ARG A 237 9.13 -3.42 10.05
N ALA A 238 8.77 -4.54 10.65
CA ALA A 238 8.08 -4.58 11.93
C ALA A 238 8.44 -5.84 12.70
N LEU A 239 8.50 -5.70 14.02
CA LEU A 239 8.72 -6.78 14.97
C LEU A 239 7.85 -6.51 16.20
N TYR A 240 7.13 -7.52 16.66
CA TYR A 240 6.28 -7.44 17.84
C TYR A 240 6.54 -8.66 18.72
N SER A 241 6.61 -8.46 20.03
CA SER A 241 6.63 -9.55 21.01
C SER A 241 5.22 -9.80 21.54
N GLY A 242 4.91 -11.07 21.80
CA GLY A 242 3.70 -11.47 22.49
C GLY A 242 3.93 -12.77 23.25
N ASP A 243 3.00 -13.10 24.13
CA ASP A 243 2.99 -14.34 24.88
C ASP A 243 1.71 -15.11 24.55
N CYS A 244 1.83 -16.41 24.36
CA CYS A 244 0.70 -17.30 24.16
C CYS A 244 0.60 -18.22 25.37
N THR A 245 -0.54 -18.16 26.06
CA THR A 245 -0.91 -19.09 27.12
C THR A 245 -1.85 -20.11 26.52
N GLY A 246 -1.40 -21.34 26.40
CA GLY A 246 -2.21 -22.43 25.87
C GLY A 246 -2.53 -23.47 26.93
N GLU A 247 -3.31 -24.49 26.57
CA GLU A 247 -3.77 -25.51 27.53
C GLU A 247 -2.61 -26.30 28.16
N VAL A 248 -1.60 -26.65 27.36
CA VAL A 248 -0.46 -27.49 27.76
C VAL A 248 0.86 -26.72 27.86
N HIS A 249 1.09 -25.77 26.96
CA HIS A 249 2.34 -25.01 26.89
C HIS A 249 2.08 -23.51 26.81
N ASP A 250 2.90 -22.78 27.54
CA ASP A 250 3.05 -21.34 27.42
C ASP A 250 4.34 -21.03 26.66
N PHE A 251 4.27 -20.08 25.72
CA PHE A 251 5.44 -19.68 24.95
C PHE A 251 5.40 -18.21 24.55
N GLY A 252 6.55 -17.55 24.71
CA GLY A 252 6.79 -16.24 24.11
C GLY A 252 7.13 -16.36 22.63
N TYR A 253 6.63 -15.44 21.82
CA TYR A 253 6.87 -15.38 20.38
C TYR A 253 7.19 -13.97 19.91
N GLN A 254 7.85 -13.88 18.75
CA GLN A 254 8.05 -12.63 18.04
C GLN A 254 7.41 -12.72 16.65
N LEU A 255 6.46 -11.84 16.38
CA LEU A 255 5.81 -11.66 15.10
C LEU A 255 6.61 -10.68 14.25
N TYR A 256 6.89 -11.01 13.00
CA TYR A 256 7.72 -10.18 12.13
C TYR A 256 7.09 -9.91 10.76
N HIS A 257 7.47 -8.75 10.19
CA HIS A 257 7.30 -8.42 8.78
C HIS A 257 8.68 -8.22 8.16
N PHE A 258 9.10 -9.19 7.36
CA PHE A 258 10.36 -9.19 6.64
C PHE A 258 10.14 -8.74 5.19
N HIS A 259 10.96 -7.81 4.73
CA HIS A 259 10.96 -7.32 3.37
C HIS A 259 12.31 -7.58 2.69
N TYR A 260 12.28 -8.03 1.45
CA TYR A 260 13.49 -8.25 0.66
C TYR A 260 13.31 -7.84 -0.80
N VAL A 261 14.44 -7.56 -1.45
CA VAL A 261 14.49 -7.08 -2.83
C VAL A 261 15.40 -7.95 -3.68
N ASP A 262 14.87 -8.37 -4.83
CA ASP A 262 15.63 -8.96 -5.92
C ASP A 262 15.91 -7.91 -6.99
N LYS A 263 17.19 -7.67 -7.25
CA LYS A 263 17.68 -6.89 -8.39
C LYS A 263 17.94 -7.84 -9.56
N ARG A 264 17.32 -7.56 -10.70
CA ARG A 264 17.59 -8.26 -11.96
C ARG A 264 17.83 -7.27 -13.09
N THR A 265 18.64 -7.72 -14.05
CA THR A 265 18.99 -6.96 -15.24
C THR A 265 18.18 -7.52 -16.40
N GLU A 266 17.31 -6.70 -16.98
CA GLU A 266 16.52 -7.06 -18.15
C GLU A 266 17.09 -6.38 -19.39
N THR A 267 17.34 -7.19 -20.41
CA THR A 267 17.78 -6.72 -21.71
C THR A 267 16.58 -6.71 -22.65
N TYR A 268 16.30 -5.58 -23.29
CA TYR A 268 15.21 -5.44 -24.26
C TYR A 268 15.71 -4.69 -25.50
N THR A 269 15.15 -5.02 -26.66
CA THR A 269 15.43 -4.31 -27.91
C THR A 269 14.42 -3.19 -28.08
N ASP A 270 14.88 -1.96 -28.29
CA ASP A 270 13.99 -0.83 -28.57
C ASP A 270 13.46 -0.88 -30.02
N SER A 271 12.54 0.01 -30.35
CA SER A 271 11.95 0.14 -31.69
C SER A 271 12.98 0.43 -32.79
N ASP A 272 14.18 0.85 -32.41
CA ASP A 272 15.28 1.20 -33.31
C ASP A 272 16.27 0.04 -33.48
N GLY A 273 15.94 -1.16 -32.96
CA GLY A 273 16.78 -2.35 -33.06
C GLY A 273 17.96 -2.35 -32.10
N LYS A 274 18.04 -1.40 -31.15
CA LYS A 274 19.14 -1.27 -30.20
C LYS A 274 18.83 -1.99 -28.90
N THR A 275 19.75 -2.86 -28.51
CA THR A 275 19.71 -3.56 -27.23
C THR A 275 19.95 -2.58 -26.08
N ARG A 276 18.97 -2.42 -25.19
CA ARG A 276 19.05 -1.64 -23.96
C ARG A 276 18.93 -2.54 -22.74
N THR A 277 19.56 -2.07 -21.67
CA THR A 277 19.56 -2.76 -20.38
C THR A 277 18.83 -1.92 -19.36
N ARG A 278 17.86 -2.50 -18.64
CA ARG A 278 17.18 -1.87 -17.51
C ARG A 278 17.39 -2.71 -16.26
N THR A 279 17.73 -2.04 -15.16
CA THR A 279 17.71 -2.66 -13.83
C THR A 279 16.28 -2.62 -13.27
N ARG A 280 15.74 -3.77 -12.85
CA ARG A 280 14.46 -3.90 -12.16
C ARG A 280 14.70 -4.36 -10.72
N TYR A 281 13.93 -3.79 -9.80
CA TYR A 281 13.91 -4.15 -8.38
C TYR A 281 12.54 -4.75 -8.07
N ASP A 282 12.53 -6.03 -7.71
CA ASP A 282 11.34 -6.78 -7.36
C ASP A 282 11.25 -6.90 -5.84
N HIS A 283 10.16 -6.38 -5.29
CA HIS A 283 9.92 -6.21 -3.86
C HIS A 283 9.01 -7.32 -3.33
N TYR A 284 9.43 -7.99 -2.26
CA TYR A 284 8.71 -9.10 -1.65
C TYR A 284 8.61 -8.95 -0.14
N ASP A 285 7.56 -9.55 0.44
CA ASP A 285 7.30 -9.52 1.88
C ASP A 285 7.03 -10.93 2.40
N ARG A 286 7.56 -11.25 3.58
CA ARG A 286 7.30 -12.47 4.35
C ARG A 286 6.80 -12.08 5.74
N TYR A 287 5.87 -12.86 6.25
CA TYR A 287 5.25 -12.67 7.57
C TYR A 287 5.36 -13.98 8.33
N GLY A 288 5.43 -13.90 9.66
CA GLY A 288 5.68 -15.10 10.43
C GLY A 288 5.94 -14.87 11.90
N VAL A 289 6.19 -15.99 12.59
CA VAL A 289 6.52 -16.01 14.02
C VAL A 289 7.87 -16.65 14.27
N LEU A 290 8.59 -16.13 15.25
CA LEU A 290 9.83 -16.66 15.79
C LEU A 290 9.59 -17.07 17.23
N LEU A 291 10.06 -18.24 17.63
CA LEU A 291 9.94 -18.71 19.02
C LEU A 291 11.02 -19.73 19.38
N ALA A 292 11.08 -20.08 20.66
CA ALA A 292 11.83 -21.25 21.10
C ALA A 292 10.98 -22.51 20.86
N PHE A 293 11.61 -23.56 20.33
CA PHE A 293 10.98 -24.86 20.10
C PHE A 293 11.95 -25.96 20.55
N PRO A 294 11.77 -26.52 21.76
CA PRO A 294 12.74 -27.43 22.36
C PRO A 294 12.61 -28.90 21.87
N PHE A 295 11.55 -29.23 21.13
CA PHE A 295 11.18 -30.62 20.83
C PHE A 295 11.84 -31.21 19.58
N ALA A 296 12.44 -30.37 18.74
CA ALA A 296 13.20 -30.82 17.56
C ALA A 296 14.36 -29.87 17.27
N LYS A 297 15.35 -30.34 16.51
CA LYS A 297 16.54 -29.57 16.13
C LYS A 297 16.96 -29.87 14.70
N GLY A 298 17.35 -28.82 13.98
CA GLY A 298 17.93 -28.96 12.64
C GLY A 298 16.97 -29.57 11.62
N VAL A 299 15.69 -29.20 11.67
CA VAL A 299 14.65 -29.66 10.73
C VAL A 299 14.08 -28.47 9.97
N SER A 300 13.90 -28.61 8.67
CA SER A 300 13.32 -27.59 7.79
C SER A 300 12.26 -28.20 6.90
N LEU A 301 11.08 -27.56 6.86
CA LEU A 301 9.96 -27.91 6.01
C LEU A 301 9.73 -26.77 5.05
N ASP A 302 9.92 -27.05 3.78
CA ASP A 302 9.91 -26.05 2.72
C ASP A 302 8.70 -26.23 1.80
N GLY A 303 7.72 -25.34 1.94
CA GLY A 303 6.61 -25.17 1.00
C GLY A 303 6.87 -24.05 -0.02
N ASP A 304 8.07 -23.47 -0.05
CA ASP A 304 8.48 -22.46 -1.02
C ASP A 304 9.70 -22.90 -1.84
N SER A 305 9.46 -23.29 -3.09
CA SER A 305 10.49 -23.70 -4.04
C SER A 305 11.66 -22.73 -4.28
N ARG A 306 11.59 -21.48 -3.78
CA ARG A 306 12.66 -20.48 -3.88
C ARG A 306 13.81 -20.72 -2.91
N LEU A 307 13.58 -21.44 -1.80
CA LEU A 307 14.63 -21.73 -0.84
C LEU A 307 15.30 -23.07 -1.12
N ARG A 308 16.53 -23.18 -0.64
CA ARG A 308 17.27 -24.44 -0.60
C ARG A 308 17.85 -24.62 0.79
N PHE A 309 17.33 -25.62 1.48
CA PHE A 309 17.81 -26.07 2.78
C PHE A 309 18.84 -27.18 2.63
N TYR A 310 19.82 -27.19 3.53
CA TYR A 310 20.87 -28.20 3.60
C TYR A 310 20.42 -29.39 4.46
N GLY A 311 21.10 -30.53 4.30
CA GLY A 311 20.83 -31.75 5.06
C GLY A 311 20.15 -32.85 4.25
N ASP A 312 19.88 -33.95 4.94
CA ASP A 312 19.32 -35.16 4.37
C ASP A 312 17.86 -34.95 4.01
N LYS A 313 17.48 -35.49 2.85
CA LYS A 313 16.08 -35.49 2.43
C LYS A 313 15.32 -36.49 3.29
N TYR A 314 14.17 -36.05 3.81
CA TYR A 314 13.19 -36.93 4.43
C TYR A 314 11.89 -36.92 3.61
N THR A 315 11.17 -38.03 3.58
CA THR A 315 9.90 -38.16 2.87
C THR A 315 8.96 -38.96 3.74
N SER A 316 7.80 -38.39 4.06
CA SER A 316 6.79 -39.08 4.88
C SER A 316 5.99 -40.08 4.04
N ALA A 317 5.17 -40.91 4.68
CA ALA A 317 4.21 -41.76 3.99
C ALA A 317 3.03 -40.97 3.37
N SER A 318 2.77 -39.73 3.80
CA SER A 318 1.65 -38.92 3.32
C SER A 318 2.01 -38.18 2.03
N ASN A 319 1.39 -38.59 0.93
CA ASN A 319 1.53 -37.90 -0.36
C ASN A 319 1.01 -36.45 -0.32
N ALA A 320 -0.02 -36.17 0.49
CA ALA A 320 -0.55 -34.82 0.64
C ALA A 320 0.48 -33.89 1.30
N PHE A 321 1.09 -34.35 2.40
CA PHE A 321 2.17 -33.64 3.06
C PHE A 321 3.37 -33.41 2.14
N ASN A 322 3.83 -34.45 1.42
CA ASN A 322 5.00 -34.36 0.54
C ASN A 322 4.76 -33.44 -0.68
N ARG A 323 3.51 -33.12 -1.02
CA ARG A 323 3.17 -32.07 -2.01
C ARG A 323 3.24 -30.67 -1.41
N ALA A 324 2.87 -30.52 -0.14
CA ALA A 324 2.90 -29.25 0.57
C ALA A 324 4.31 -28.86 1.00
N PHE A 325 5.13 -29.83 1.44
CA PHE A 325 6.45 -29.58 2.01
C PHE A 325 7.53 -30.52 1.47
N LYS A 326 8.71 -29.94 1.25
CA LYS A 326 9.98 -30.67 1.11
C LYS A 326 10.72 -30.62 2.44
N VAL A 327 11.01 -31.79 3.00
CA VAL A 327 11.67 -31.87 4.32
C VAL A 327 13.17 -32.08 4.16
N ARG A 328 13.93 -31.27 4.90
CA ARG A 328 15.37 -31.43 5.12
C ARG A 328 15.65 -31.50 6.60
N ALA A 329 16.57 -32.38 7.00
CA ALA A 329 17.01 -32.45 8.38
C ALA A 329 18.50 -32.76 8.47
N ARG A 330 19.11 -32.46 9.62
CA ARG A 330 20.48 -32.85 9.91
C ARG A 330 20.68 -34.37 9.89
N ASP A 331 19.69 -35.11 10.36
CA ASP A 331 19.59 -36.55 10.32
C ASP A 331 18.13 -36.95 10.07
N GLN A 332 17.91 -38.04 9.33
CA GLN A 332 16.57 -38.54 9.03
C GLN A 332 15.81 -38.98 10.29
N MET A 333 16.51 -39.44 11.34
CA MET A 333 15.87 -39.85 12.59
C MET A 333 15.21 -38.67 13.30
N GLU A 334 15.83 -37.49 13.30
CA GLU A 334 15.26 -36.27 13.89
C GLU A 334 13.99 -35.84 13.15
N ALA A 335 14.00 -35.90 11.81
CA ALA A 335 12.79 -35.67 11.03
C ALA A 335 11.69 -36.69 11.34
N ALA A 336 12.03 -37.98 11.46
CA ALA A 336 11.08 -39.04 11.75
C ALA A 336 10.45 -38.90 13.15
N ARG A 337 11.21 -38.45 14.14
CA ARG A 337 10.73 -38.19 15.50
C ARG A 337 9.74 -37.04 15.55
N LEU A 338 10.03 -35.94 14.84
CA LEU A 338 9.12 -34.80 14.76
C LEU A 338 7.88 -35.12 13.94
N LEU A 339 8.05 -35.78 12.79
CA LEU A 339 6.98 -36.02 11.81
C LEU A 339 6.20 -37.31 12.10
N THR A 340 5.66 -37.39 13.31
CA THR A 340 4.66 -38.42 13.67
C THR A 340 3.40 -38.26 12.80
N PRO A 341 2.56 -39.30 12.65
CA PRO A 341 1.35 -39.21 11.83
C PRO A 341 0.45 -38.01 12.16
N ALA A 342 0.28 -37.68 13.44
CA ALA A 342 -0.52 -36.55 13.89
C ALA A 342 0.12 -35.20 13.51
N VAL A 343 1.44 -35.06 13.64
CA VAL A 343 2.15 -33.85 13.22
C VAL A 343 2.09 -33.69 11.70
N VAL A 344 2.22 -34.77 10.95
CA VAL A 344 2.09 -34.76 9.48
C VAL A 344 0.70 -34.28 9.05
N GLU A 345 -0.36 -34.69 9.74
CA GLU A 345 -1.73 -34.24 9.48
C GLU A 345 -1.89 -32.74 9.77
N LEU A 346 -1.49 -32.29 10.97
CA LEU A 346 -1.52 -30.88 11.37
C LEU A 346 -0.78 -29.99 10.36
N LEU A 347 0.41 -30.40 9.95
CA LEU A 347 1.22 -29.63 9.00
C LEU A 347 0.66 -29.67 7.58
N THR A 348 0.00 -30.77 7.17
CA THR A 348 -0.70 -30.82 5.88
C THR A 348 -1.82 -29.79 5.81
N GLU A 349 -2.59 -29.66 6.90
CA GLU A 349 -3.63 -28.63 7.00
C GLU A 349 -3.03 -27.22 6.95
N PHE A 350 -1.97 -26.97 7.73
CA PHE A 350 -1.24 -25.70 7.70
C PHE A 350 -0.76 -25.35 6.29
N GLY A 351 -0.18 -26.33 5.57
CA GLY A 351 0.27 -26.19 4.19
C GLY A 351 -0.82 -25.81 3.19
N SER A 352 -2.09 -26.13 3.50
CA SER A 352 -3.25 -25.77 2.66
C SER A 352 -3.81 -24.37 2.94
N ARG A 353 -3.61 -23.86 4.17
CA ARG A 353 -4.18 -22.58 4.64
C ARG A 353 -3.28 -21.37 4.40
N PHE A 354 -1.96 -21.58 4.39
CA PHE A 354 -0.97 -20.49 4.27
C PHE A 354 -0.23 -20.56 2.94
N ARG A 355 0.01 -19.41 2.30
CA ARG A 355 0.71 -19.37 1.01
C ARG A 355 2.22 -19.50 1.20
N GLN A 356 2.81 -20.46 0.49
CA GLN A 356 4.27 -20.73 0.49
C GLN A 356 4.85 -20.82 1.91
N PRO A 357 4.32 -21.71 2.76
CA PRO A 357 4.72 -21.81 4.14
C PRO A 357 6.12 -22.43 4.26
N VAL A 358 6.90 -21.94 5.23
CA VAL A 358 8.21 -22.47 5.58
C VAL A 358 8.27 -22.60 7.09
N ILE A 359 8.74 -23.74 7.57
CA ILE A 359 9.03 -23.96 8.99
C ILE A 359 10.50 -24.35 9.10
N GLU A 360 11.27 -23.63 9.89
CA GLU A 360 12.69 -23.89 10.10
C GLU A 360 13.00 -23.94 11.59
N ILE A 361 13.50 -25.09 12.04
CA ILE A 361 13.94 -25.33 13.41
C ILE A 361 15.45 -25.49 13.40
N THR A 362 16.14 -24.55 14.03
CA THR A 362 17.61 -24.53 14.09
C THR A 362 18.17 -25.60 15.03
N ASP A 363 19.46 -25.88 14.93
CA ASP A 363 20.18 -26.77 15.85
C ASP A 363 20.12 -26.30 17.33
N LYS A 364 19.79 -25.02 17.55
CA LYS A 364 19.65 -24.41 18.89
C LYS A 364 18.22 -24.43 19.42
N GLY A 365 17.28 -25.11 18.76
CA GLY A 365 15.87 -25.16 19.18
C GLY A 365 15.19 -23.79 19.08
N LYS A 366 15.55 -22.99 18.08
CA LYS A 366 14.81 -21.79 17.68
C LYS A 366 14.03 -22.11 16.41
N MET A 367 12.75 -21.74 16.39
CA MET A 367 11.84 -21.99 15.28
C MET A 367 11.45 -20.68 14.60
N CYS A 368 11.39 -20.72 13.28
CA CYS A 368 10.83 -19.70 12.41
C CYS A 368 9.71 -20.33 11.60
N ILE A 369 8.53 -19.71 11.59
CA ILE A 369 7.42 -20.04 10.70
C ILE A 369 7.18 -18.83 9.82
N ALA A 370 7.20 -19.02 8.50
CA ALA A 370 7.14 -17.94 7.52
C ALA A 370 6.15 -18.25 6.40
N PHE A 371 5.44 -17.24 5.90
CA PHE A 371 4.53 -17.35 4.76
C PHE A 371 4.35 -15.99 4.07
N ASP A 372 3.64 -16.02 2.95
CA ASP A 372 3.56 -14.93 1.97
C ASP A 372 2.29 -14.05 2.14
N ASP A 373 1.58 -14.21 3.25
CA ASP A 373 0.26 -13.64 3.49
C ASP A 373 0.34 -12.31 4.23
N LYS A 374 -0.18 -11.25 3.59
CA LYS A 374 -0.02 -9.85 4.04
C LYS A 374 -1.02 -9.41 5.12
N ASP A 375 -1.96 -10.28 5.45
CA ASP A 375 -3.13 -10.03 6.29
C ASP A 375 -2.95 -10.46 7.75
N LEU A 376 -1.79 -11.03 8.11
CA LEU A 376 -1.51 -11.51 9.47
C LEU A 376 -1.69 -10.45 10.57
N LEU A 377 -1.43 -9.19 10.24
CA LEU A 377 -1.51 -8.02 11.14
C LEU A 377 -2.45 -6.93 10.63
N LYS A 378 -3.23 -7.21 9.59
CA LYS A 378 -4.04 -6.18 8.93
C LYS A 378 -5.52 -6.41 9.18
N LEU A 379 -6.12 -5.45 9.85
CA LEU A 379 -7.55 -5.21 9.83
C LEU A 379 -7.77 -3.91 9.06
N GLU A 380 -8.64 -3.92 8.06
CA GLU A 380 -9.00 -2.71 7.32
C GLU A 380 -9.98 -1.89 8.16
N ARG A 381 -9.66 -0.62 8.43
CA ARG A 381 -10.63 0.29 9.09
C ARG A 381 -11.80 0.60 8.18
N ARG A 382 -12.96 0.79 8.81
CA ARG A 382 -14.17 1.30 8.14
C ARG A 382 -14.34 2.80 8.35
N HIS A 383 -13.97 3.31 9.52
CA HIS A 383 -14.13 4.70 9.91
C HIS A 383 -12.79 5.36 10.25
N GLY A 384 -12.82 6.64 10.60
CA GLY A 384 -11.63 7.43 10.96
C GLY A 384 -11.99 8.68 11.73
N LEU A 385 -11.01 9.54 11.98
CA LEU A 385 -11.20 10.81 12.71
C LEU A 385 -12.11 11.83 12.00
N ASP A 386 -12.51 11.57 10.76
CA ASP A 386 -13.55 12.31 10.04
C ASP A 386 -14.98 11.88 10.45
N GLN A 387 -15.13 10.69 11.05
CA GLN A 387 -16.36 10.17 11.65
C GLN A 387 -16.09 9.67 13.08
N PRO A 388 -15.81 10.58 14.05
CA PRO A 388 -15.31 10.19 15.38
C PRO A 388 -16.21 9.22 16.14
N ASP A 389 -17.53 9.36 16.07
CA ASP A 389 -18.47 8.50 16.79
C ASP A 389 -18.40 7.05 16.32
N ALA A 390 -18.56 6.82 15.02
CA ALA A 390 -18.43 5.48 14.43
C ALA A 390 -17.02 4.90 14.61
N PHE A 391 -15.98 5.75 14.56
CA PHE A 391 -14.61 5.28 14.78
C PHE A 391 -14.35 4.87 16.24
N LYS A 392 -14.93 5.55 17.23
CA LYS A 392 -14.86 5.11 18.64
C LYS A 392 -15.53 3.75 18.82
N GLU A 393 -16.71 3.54 18.24
CA GLU A 393 -17.41 2.25 18.30
C GLU A 393 -16.59 1.13 17.67
N GLU A 394 -15.94 1.41 16.53
CA GLU A 394 -15.03 0.48 15.87
C GLU A 394 -13.83 0.11 16.75
N ILE A 395 -13.16 1.11 17.34
CA ILE A 395 -12.01 0.89 18.22
C ILE A 395 -12.42 0.16 19.52
N ALA A 396 -13.58 0.47 20.09
CA ALA A 396 -14.09 -0.23 21.27
C ALA A 396 -14.49 -1.69 21.00
N GLY A 397 -14.70 -2.07 19.74
CA GLY A 397 -15.21 -3.38 19.33
C GLY A 397 -14.24 -4.56 19.47
N HIS A 398 -13.07 -4.36 20.06
CA HIS A 398 -11.99 -5.34 20.23
C HIS A 398 -11.60 -6.06 18.92
N ALA A 399 -10.59 -5.51 18.24
CA ALA A 399 -10.07 -6.04 17.00
C ALA A 399 -9.26 -7.34 17.21
N LYS A 400 -9.86 -8.48 16.85
CA LYS A 400 -9.22 -9.80 16.95
C LYS A 400 -8.45 -10.18 15.67
N LEU A 401 -7.23 -10.68 15.82
CA LEU A 401 -6.40 -11.16 14.70
C LEU A 401 -6.59 -12.67 14.47
N GLU A 402 -7.73 -13.05 13.88
CA GLU A 402 -8.11 -14.47 13.69
C GLU A 402 -7.02 -15.34 13.03
N LYS A 403 -6.27 -14.77 12.08
CA LYS A 403 -5.19 -15.48 11.40
C LYS A 403 -3.95 -15.68 12.28
N LEU A 404 -3.66 -14.71 13.15
CA LEU A 404 -2.61 -14.85 14.16
C LEU A 404 -3.03 -15.91 15.19
N ASP A 405 -4.27 -15.88 15.67
CA ASP A 405 -4.77 -16.86 16.63
C ASP A 405 -4.71 -18.28 16.07
N THR A 406 -5.16 -18.47 14.82
CA THR A 406 -5.05 -19.75 14.11
C THR A 406 -3.59 -20.23 14.01
N LEU A 407 -2.66 -19.31 13.77
CA LEU A 407 -1.23 -19.63 13.69
C LEU A 407 -0.67 -20.04 15.05
N LEU A 408 -1.01 -19.31 16.12
CA LEU A 408 -0.56 -19.60 17.48
C LEU A 408 -1.16 -20.91 18.01
N GLU A 409 -2.43 -21.18 17.70
CA GLU A 409 -3.08 -22.47 18.01
C GLU A 409 -2.41 -23.64 17.29
N MET A 410 -2.02 -23.45 16.02
CA MET A 410 -1.26 -24.46 15.28
C MET A 410 0.12 -24.70 15.93
N VAL A 411 0.83 -23.63 16.33
CA VAL A 411 2.10 -23.73 17.04
C VAL A 411 1.95 -24.48 18.36
N HIS A 412 0.91 -24.15 19.13
CA HIS A 412 0.61 -24.82 20.39
C HIS A 412 0.36 -26.32 20.18
N ASN A 413 -0.48 -26.67 19.20
CA ASN A 413 -0.75 -28.06 18.86
C ASN A 413 0.51 -28.80 18.37
N LEU A 414 1.37 -28.11 17.60
CA LEU A 414 2.65 -28.67 17.18
C LEU A 414 3.56 -28.97 18.38
N MET A 415 3.63 -28.06 19.36
CA MET A 415 4.37 -28.29 20.61
C MET A 415 3.79 -29.47 21.38
N ARG A 416 2.45 -29.50 21.58
CA ARG A 416 1.74 -30.57 22.29
C ARG A 416 1.98 -31.95 21.66
N LEU A 417 1.89 -32.06 20.33
CA LEU A 417 2.09 -33.32 19.61
C LEU A 417 3.56 -33.75 19.52
N SER A 418 4.50 -32.82 19.77
CA SER A 418 5.94 -33.09 19.79
C SER A 418 6.47 -33.34 21.20
N ASP A 419 5.71 -33.03 22.24
CA ASP A 419 6.06 -33.35 23.62
C ASP A 419 5.80 -34.83 23.92
N ASN A 420 6.87 -35.59 24.10
CA ASN A 420 6.82 -37.02 24.40
C ASN A 420 6.28 -37.34 25.80
N ASN A 421 5.93 -36.33 26.62
CA ASN A 421 5.35 -36.54 27.95
C ASN A 421 3.87 -36.97 27.95
N PHE A 422 3.21 -37.02 26.79
CA PHE A 422 1.79 -37.40 26.65
C PHE A 422 1.55 -38.64 25.75
N ALA A 423 2.59 -39.44 25.51
CA ALA A 423 2.51 -40.69 24.75
C ALA A 423 2.19 -41.90 25.65
#